data_AF-A0A845GP83-F1
#
_entry.id   AF-A0A845GP83-F1
#
_cell.length_a   1.000
_cell.length_b   1.000
_cell.length_c   1.000
_cell.angle_alpha   90.00
_cell.angle_beta   90.00
_cell.angle_gamma   90.00
#
_symmetry.space_group_name_H-M   'P 1'
#
loop_
_entity.id
_entity.type
_entity.pdbx_description
1 polymer ?
#
loop_
_entity_poly.entity_id
_entity_poly.type
_entity_poly.pdbx_seq_one_letter_code
_entity_poly.pdbx_strand_id
1 'polypeptide(L)'
;MGLKDFADLKSLAKQLKEQADARAAAEAERAKQEKTRAVEANIFQASVGGVKRMPVSDRYVPSLPKSAATAAAPARKLTQAEDDAAVLRESLSDLFEVDHYLEDDPALNYAAPGVGPDVVKKMRKGHWPVQDELDLHGLRRDDARDAIGDFLRKSAMRNYRCVCVIHGRGFGSRGQEPVLKSMVHSWLVQKEEVVAFCQARSSEGGEGALIVLLRAALKPVR
;
A
#
# COMPACT_ATOMS: atom_id res chain seq x y z
N MET A 1 20.75 42.63 29.75
CA MET A 1 21.07 42.14 31.10
C MET A 1 22.59 41.97 31.15
N GLY A 2 23.30 42.93 31.75
CA GLY A 2 24.75 43.04 31.64
C GLY A 2 25.48 42.02 32.50
N LEU A 3 26.47 41.32 31.92
CA LEU A 3 27.43 40.49 32.64
C LEU A 3 28.18 41.37 33.64
N LYS A 4 28.03 41.10 34.94
CA LYS A 4 28.58 41.93 36.03
C LYS A 4 29.69 41.25 36.82
N ASP A 5 30.23 40.12 36.35
CA ASP A 5 31.30 39.40 37.03
C ASP A 5 32.42 38.95 36.06
N PHE A 6 33.67 39.10 36.48
CA PHE A 6 34.85 38.66 35.71
C PHE A 6 34.93 37.13 35.63
N ALA A 7 34.35 36.42 36.60
CA ALA A 7 34.23 34.97 36.57
C ALA A 7 33.32 34.49 35.42
N ASP A 8 32.23 35.22 35.15
CA ASP A 8 31.27 34.90 34.08
C ASP A 8 31.83 35.16 32.68
N LEU A 9 32.71 36.15 32.52
CA LEU A 9 33.41 36.37 31.26
C LEU A 9 34.40 35.23 30.94
N LYS A 10 35.04 34.66 31.97
CA LYS A 10 35.99 33.55 31.79
C LYS A 10 35.28 32.24 31.44
N SER A 11 34.11 31.99 32.03
CA SER A 11 33.29 30.82 31.70
C SER A 11 32.68 30.94 30.29
N LEU A 12 32.20 32.13 29.91
CA LEU A 12 31.71 32.42 28.57
C LEU A 12 32.82 32.29 27.52
N ALA A 13 34.03 32.81 27.79
CA ALA A 13 35.17 32.67 26.89
C ALA A 13 35.57 31.20 26.69
N LYS A 14 35.50 30.39 27.75
CA LYS A 14 35.75 28.94 27.67
C LYS A 14 34.67 28.24 26.84
N GLN A 15 33.39 28.57 27.04
CA GLN A 15 32.27 28.03 26.27
C GLN A 15 32.34 28.41 24.79
N LEU A 16 32.70 29.66 24.47
CA LEU A 16 32.87 30.11 23.09
C LEU A 16 34.03 29.40 22.40
N LYS A 17 35.12 29.12 23.12
CA LYS A 17 36.25 28.34 22.60
C LYS A 17 35.87 26.89 22.34
N GLU A 18 35.22 26.22 23.29
CA GLU A 18 34.72 24.85 23.12
C GLU A 18 33.70 24.75 21.98
N GLN A 19 32.83 25.76 21.83
CA GLN A 19 31.87 25.83 20.74
C GLN A 19 32.55 26.10 19.38
N ALA A 20 33.61 26.90 19.34
CA ALA A 20 34.39 27.13 18.12
C ALA A 20 35.16 25.88 17.69
N ASP A 21 35.80 25.18 18.64
CA ASP A 21 36.52 23.93 18.39
C ASP A 21 35.56 22.82 17.92
N ALA A 22 34.37 22.71 18.52
CA ALA A 22 33.33 21.78 18.09
C ALA A 22 32.78 22.09 16.68
N ARG A 23 32.60 23.37 16.34
CA ARG A 23 32.18 23.79 15.00
C ARG A 23 33.26 23.51 13.95
N ALA A 24 34.52 23.78 14.27
CA ALA A 24 35.65 23.48 13.39
C ALA A 24 35.81 21.97 13.14
N ALA A 25 35.62 21.15 14.19
CA ALA A 25 35.61 19.69 14.05
C ALA A 25 34.46 19.19 13.16
N ALA A 26 33.25 19.72 13.35
CA ALA A 26 32.09 19.38 12.53
C ALA A 26 32.25 19.81 11.06
N GLU A 27 32.84 20.98 10.80
CA GLU A 27 33.13 21.46 9.45
C GLU A 27 34.20 20.60 8.76
N ALA A 28 35.26 20.20 9.48
CA ALA A 28 36.28 19.30 8.97
C ALA A 28 35.73 17.90 8.67
N GLU A 29 34.79 17.41 9.48
CA GLU A 29 34.12 16.12 9.24
C GLU A 29 33.18 16.19 8.03
N ARG A 30 32.39 17.27 7.90
CA ARG A 30 31.55 17.52 6.71
C ARG A 30 32.38 17.61 5.43
N ALA A 31 33.50 18.33 5.46
CA ALA A 31 34.40 18.43 4.30
C ALA A 31 35.01 17.06 3.90
N LYS A 32 35.26 16.18 4.88
CA LYS A 32 35.70 14.79 4.60
C LYS A 32 34.55 13.95 4.01
N GLN A 33 33.34 14.09 4.52
CA GLN A 33 32.14 13.42 4.01
C GLN A 33 31.79 13.87 2.58
N GLU A 34 31.92 15.17 2.28
CA GLU A 34 31.70 15.69 0.93
C GLU A 34 32.76 15.17 -0.06
N LYS A 35 34.03 15.13 0.36
CA LYS A 35 35.10 14.55 -0.47
C LYS A 35 34.89 13.06 -0.74
N THR A 36 34.52 12.28 0.28
CA THR A 36 34.22 10.84 0.12
C THR A 36 33.02 10.64 -0.79
N ARG A 37 31.93 11.38 -0.59
CA ARG A 37 30.74 11.33 -1.45
C ARG A 37 31.03 11.71 -2.91
N ALA A 38 31.89 12.70 -3.13
CA ALA A 38 32.31 13.10 -4.48
C ALA A 38 33.18 12.03 -5.17
N VAL A 39 34.02 11.33 -4.40
CA VAL A 39 34.77 10.17 -4.90
C VAL A 39 33.80 9.04 -5.24
N GLU A 40 32.90 8.69 -4.32
CA GLU A 40 31.89 7.62 -4.50
C GLU A 40 31.00 7.83 -5.72
N ALA A 41 30.52 9.05 -5.94
CA ALA A 41 29.72 9.40 -7.12
C ALA A 41 30.46 9.14 -8.43
N ASN A 42 31.80 9.26 -8.42
CA ASN A 42 32.64 9.07 -9.60
C ASN A 42 33.29 7.67 -9.68
N ILE A 43 33.10 6.79 -8.67
CA ILE A 43 33.69 5.43 -8.65
C ILE A 43 33.28 4.64 -9.88
N PHE A 44 32.00 4.68 -10.26
CA PHE A 44 31.50 3.93 -11.41
C PHE A 44 32.21 4.34 -12.70
N GLN A 45 32.27 5.64 -13.00
CA GLN A 45 32.93 6.16 -14.20
C GLN A 45 34.44 5.88 -14.21
N ALA A 46 35.09 5.97 -13.04
CA ALA A 46 36.51 5.65 -12.91
C ALA A 46 36.79 4.14 -13.06
N SER A 47 35.87 3.28 -12.65
CA SER A 47 35.99 1.82 -12.75
C SER A 47 35.72 1.28 -14.16
N VAL A 48 34.82 1.94 -14.91
CA VAL A 48 34.46 1.53 -16.27
C VAL A 48 35.37 2.25 -17.28
N GLY A 49 36.59 1.75 -17.43
CA GLY A 49 37.54 2.23 -18.44
C GLY A 49 37.21 1.72 -19.86
N GLY A 50 37.49 2.53 -20.89
CA GLY A 50 37.53 2.07 -22.28
C GLY A 50 36.21 2.06 -23.06
N VAL A 51 35.17 2.75 -22.60
CA VAL A 51 33.87 2.80 -23.31
C VAL A 51 33.96 3.70 -24.53
N LYS A 52 34.07 3.09 -25.72
CA LYS A 52 33.83 3.80 -26.98
C LYS A 52 32.33 3.95 -27.17
N ARG A 53 31.84 5.20 -27.24
CA ARG A 53 30.47 5.48 -27.66
C ARG A 53 30.21 4.84 -29.02
N MET A 54 29.15 4.05 -29.12
CA MET A 54 28.71 3.54 -30.41
C MET A 54 28.30 4.72 -31.31
N PRO A 55 28.67 4.69 -32.60
CA PRO A 55 28.19 5.69 -33.55
C PRO A 55 26.67 5.64 -33.61
N VAL A 56 26.05 6.82 -33.71
CA VAL A 56 24.60 6.93 -33.83
C VAL A 56 24.21 6.24 -35.13
N SER A 57 23.55 5.09 -35.04
CA SER A 57 23.05 4.38 -36.22
C SER A 57 21.91 5.18 -36.84
N ASP A 58 21.87 5.28 -38.17
CA ASP A 58 20.79 5.92 -38.94
C ASP A 58 19.48 5.10 -38.94
N ARG A 59 19.31 4.27 -37.91
CA ARG A 59 18.15 3.41 -37.70
C ARG A 59 17.03 4.27 -37.15
N TYR A 60 15.92 4.33 -37.88
CA TYR A 60 14.71 5.01 -37.44
C TYR A 60 14.26 4.48 -36.07
N VAL A 61 14.43 5.31 -35.03
CA VAL A 61 13.89 5.07 -33.70
C VAL A 61 12.58 5.85 -33.63
N PRO A 62 11.43 5.22 -33.37
CA PRO A 62 10.17 5.92 -33.20
C PRO A 62 10.36 7.00 -32.13
N SER A 63 10.17 8.27 -32.50
CA SER A 63 10.17 9.32 -31.50
C SER A 63 8.99 9.07 -30.59
N LEU A 64 9.27 8.90 -29.29
CA LEU A 64 8.22 9.05 -28.28
C LEU A 64 7.50 10.37 -28.59
N PRO A 65 6.16 10.42 -28.52
CA PRO A 65 5.44 11.65 -28.73
C PRO A 65 6.10 12.70 -27.85
N LYS A 66 6.48 13.84 -28.44
CA LYS A 66 6.83 15.03 -27.69
C LYS A 66 5.57 15.38 -26.91
N SER A 67 5.37 14.75 -25.75
CA SER A 67 4.67 15.36 -24.63
C SER A 67 5.16 16.78 -24.65
N ALA A 68 4.27 17.72 -24.94
CA ALA A 68 4.61 19.11 -25.12
C ALA A 68 5.52 19.47 -23.95
N ALA A 69 6.82 19.60 -24.23
CA ALA A 69 7.73 20.23 -23.33
C ALA A 69 7.27 21.68 -23.36
N THR A 70 6.24 21.98 -22.56
CA THR A 70 6.04 23.31 -22.02
C THR A 70 7.40 23.70 -21.53
N ALA A 71 8.01 24.66 -22.22
CA ALA A 71 9.34 25.14 -21.93
C ALA A 71 9.43 25.30 -20.41
N ALA A 72 10.17 24.41 -19.76
CA ALA A 72 10.40 24.52 -18.34
C ALA A 72 11.17 25.82 -18.18
N ALA A 73 10.47 26.86 -17.70
CA ALA A 73 11.11 28.06 -17.20
C ALA A 73 12.25 27.61 -16.27
N PRO A 74 13.41 28.29 -16.27
CA PRO A 74 14.55 27.85 -15.48
C PRO A 74 14.08 27.67 -14.04
N ALA A 75 13.97 26.42 -13.60
CA ALA A 75 13.43 26.08 -12.30
C ALA A 75 14.33 26.80 -11.30
N ARG A 76 13.72 27.70 -10.51
CA ARG A 76 14.35 28.27 -9.33
C ARG A 76 14.99 27.10 -8.59
N LYS A 77 16.28 27.17 -8.26
CA LYS A 77 16.94 26.14 -7.45
C LYS A 77 16.12 25.98 -6.18
N LEU A 78 15.37 24.88 -6.10
CA LEU A 78 14.55 24.54 -4.95
C LEU A 78 15.51 24.41 -3.76
N THR A 79 15.09 24.91 -2.60
CA THR A 79 15.82 24.61 -1.37
C THR A 79 15.79 23.10 -1.13
N GLN A 80 16.76 22.56 -0.40
CA GLN A 80 16.83 21.12 -0.11
C GLN A 80 15.49 20.57 0.41
N ALA A 81 14.81 21.32 1.28
CA ALA A 81 13.51 20.92 1.82
C ALA A 81 12.38 20.87 0.77
N GLU A 82 12.42 21.74 -0.23
CA GLU A 82 11.44 21.75 -1.33
C GLU A 82 11.72 20.63 -2.34
N ASP A 83 12.99 20.32 -2.58
CA ASP A 83 13.42 19.20 -3.43
C ASP A 83 13.06 17.86 -2.78
N ASP A 84 13.37 17.69 -1.49
CA ASP A 84 13.00 16.50 -0.72
C ASP A 84 11.46 16.31 -0.70
N ALA A 85 10.68 17.40 -0.55
CA ALA A 85 9.22 17.33 -0.59
C ALA A 85 8.67 17.00 -1.99
N ALA A 86 9.32 17.46 -3.05
CA ALA A 86 8.97 17.13 -4.43
C ALA A 86 9.26 15.66 -4.74
N VAL A 87 10.43 15.16 -4.34
CA VAL A 87 10.80 13.74 -4.46
C VAL A 87 9.84 12.86 -3.67
N LEU A 88 9.44 13.25 -2.46
CA LEU A 88 8.48 12.49 -1.66
C LEU A 88 7.10 12.43 -2.33
N ARG A 89 6.67 13.55 -2.94
CA ARG A 89 5.40 13.62 -3.68
C ARG A 89 5.44 12.79 -4.97
N GLU A 90 6.56 12.81 -5.68
CA GLU A 90 6.76 12.03 -6.91
C GLU A 90 6.96 10.53 -6.62
N SER A 91 7.53 10.19 -5.45
CA SER A 91 7.66 8.81 -4.97
C SER A 91 6.32 8.17 -4.59
N LEU A 92 5.28 8.97 -4.30
CA LEU A 92 3.92 8.47 -4.11
C LEU A 92 3.22 8.40 -5.48
N SER A 93 3.45 7.29 -6.17
CA SER A 93 2.76 7.01 -7.43
C SER A 93 1.28 6.70 -7.19
N ASP A 94 0.39 7.59 -7.66
CA ASP A 94 -1.07 7.33 -7.73
C ASP A 94 -1.42 6.15 -8.68
N LEU A 95 -0.45 5.71 -9.49
CA LEU A 95 -0.55 4.54 -10.39
C LEU A 95 -0.12 3.23 -9.71
N PHE A 96 0.29 3.26 -8.44
CA PHE A 96 0.55 2.04 -7.68
C PHE A 96 -0.77 1.42 -7.22
N GLU A 97 -1.34 0.54 -8.05
CA GLU A 97 -2.51 -0.27 -7.67
C GLU A 97 -2.13 -1.26 -6.56
N VAL A 98 -2.31 -0.84 -5.31
CA VAL A 98 -2.20 -1.69 -4.09
C VAL A 98 -3.05 -2.97 -4.21
N ASP A 99 -4.08 -2.94 -5.07
CA ASP A 99 -5.01 -4.06 -5.30
C ASP A 99 -4.28 -5.33 -5.78
N HIS A 100 -3.20 -5.21 -6.56
CA HIS A 100 -2.49 -6.39 -7.09
C HIS A 100 -1.78 -7.20 -5.98
N TYR A 101 -1.25 -6.55 -4.93
CA TYR A 101 -0.63 -7.27 -3.81
C TYR A 101 -1.67 -7.86 -2.84
N LEU A 102 -2.88 -7.30 -2.83
CA LEU A 102 -4.00 -7.85 -2.08
C LEU A 102 -4.61 -9.08 -2.76
N GLU A 103 -4.41 -9.27 -4.08
CA GLU A 103 -4.97 -10.39 -4.86
C GLU A 103 -4.55 -11.78 -4.37
N ASP A 104 -3.33 -11.90 -3.81
CA ASP A 104 -2.73 -13.19 -3.47
C ASP A 104 -2.88 -13.59 -2.00
N ASP A 105 -3.50 -12.78 -1.14
CA ASP A 105 -3.77 -13.20 0.24
C ASP A 105 -5.03 -14.10 0.28
N PRO A 106 -4.90 -15.43 0.48
CA PRO A 106 -6.04 -16.33 0.60
C PRO A 106 -6.90 -16.04 1.84
N ALA A 107 -6.35 -15.31 2.82
CA ALA A 107 -7.11 -14.83 3.96
C ALA A 107 -7.98 -13.61 3.63
N LEU A 108 -7.88 -13.05 2.42
CA LEU A 108 -8.68 -11.90 1.97
C LEU A 108 -9.54 -12.21 0.75
N ASN A 109 -9.14 -13.15 -0.11
CA ASN A 109 -9.87 -13.46 -1.34
C ASN A 109 -9.89 -14.95 -1.68
N TYR A 110 -10.93 -15.34 -2.42
CA TYR A 110 -11.08 -16.68 -2.98
C TYR A 110 -11.83 -16.60 -4.31
N ALA A 111 -11.44 -17.45 -5.25
CA ALA A 111 -12.19 -17.72 -6.47
C ALA A 111 -12.16 -19.23 -6.74
N ALA A 112 -13.31 -19.81 -7.07
CA ALA A 112 -13.42 -21.23 -7.40
C ALA A 112 -12.68 -21.56 -8.71
N PRO A 113 -12.23 -22.82 -8.90
CA PRO A 113 -11.61 -23.24 -10.16
C PRO A 113 -12.51 -22.95 -11.37
N GLY A 114 -11.92 -22.42 -12.44
CA GLY A 114 -12.65 -22.03 -13.65
C GLY A 114 -13.31 -20.63 -13.60
N VAL A 115 -13.19 -19.92 -12.48
CA VAL A 115 -13.59 -18.51 -12.39
C VAL A 115 -12.45 -17.63 -12.91
N GLY A 116 -12.77 -16.71 -13.83
CA GLY A 116 -11.78 -15.82 -14.42
C GLY A 116 -11.17 -14.85 -13.38
N PRO A 117 -9.90 -14.43 -13.56
CA PRO A 117 -9.19 -13.57 -12.61
C PRO A 117 -9.87 -12.19 -12.40
N ASP A 118 -10.64 -11.74 -13.40
CA ASP A 118 -11.35 -10.47 -13.35
C ASP A 118 -12.53 -10.45 -12.38
N VAL A 119 -13.00 -11.62 -11.92
CA VAL A 119 -14.22 -11.68 -11.09
C VAL A 119 -13.99 -10.99 -9.75
N VAL A 120 -12.90 -11.29 -9.06
CA VAL A 120 -12.56 -10.67 -7.77
C VAL A 120 -12.33 -9.16 -7.95
N LYS A 121 -11.67 -8.74 -9.03
CA LYS A 121 -11.49 -7.32 -9.40
C LYS A 121 -12.83 -6.61 -9.59
N LYS A 122 -13.78 -7.23 -10.29
CA LYS A 122 -15.13 -6.69 -10.49
C LYS A 122 -15.92 -6.61 -9.18
N MET A 123 -15.75 -7.59 -8.28
CA MET A 123 -16.37 -7.57 -6.95
C MET A 123 -15.87 -6.39 -6.12
N ARG A 124 -14.55 -6.15 -6.04
CA ARG A 124 -13.98 -4.98 -5.35
C ARG A 124 -14.44 -3.66 -5.94
N LYS A 125 -14.62 -3.60 -7.26
CA LYS A 125 -15.23 -2.46 -7.96
C LYS A 125 -16.74 -2.32 -7.74
N GLY A 126 -17.40 -3.28 -7.08
CA GLY A 126 -18.83 -3.23 -6.77
C GLY A 126 -19.75 -3.51 -7.96
N HIS A 127 -19.31 -4.31 -8.94
CA HIS A 127 -20.12 -4.64 -10.12
C HIS A 127 -21.40 -5.42 -9.78
N TRP A 128 -21.42 -6.10 -8.62
CA TRP A 128 -22.60 -6.76 -8.11
C TRP A 128 -23.03 -6.09 -6.80
N PRO A 129 -24.20 -5.45 -6.75
CA PRO A 129 -24.71 -4.86 -5.52
C PRO A 129 -25.02 -5.96 -4.51
N VAL A 130 -24.73 -5.69 -3.24
CA VAL A 130 -25.09 -6.57 -2.13
C VAL A 130 -26.62 -6.62 -2.02
N GLN A 131 -27.20 -7.81 -1.99
CA GLN A 131 -28.65 -8.02 -1.98
C GLN A 131 -29.18 -8.48 -0.63
N ASP A 132 -28.32 -9.06 0.21
CA ASP A 132 -28.65 -9.53 1.55
C ASP A 132 -27.37 -9.58 2.40
N GLU A 133 -27.52 -9.52 3.71
CA GLU A 133 -26.40 -9.50 4.66
C GLU A 133 -26.64 -10.47 5.81
N LEU A 134 -25.56 -11.13 6.25
CA LEU A 134 -25.57 -11.99 7.43
C LEU A 134 -24.61 -11.46 8.46
N ASP A 135 -25.12 -11.21 9.66
CA ASP A 135 -24.32 -10.79 10.80
C ASP A 135 -24.04 -11.97 11.75
N LEU A 136 -22.76 -12.22 11.99
CA LEU A 136 -22.26 -13.30 12.83
C LEU A 136 -21.54 -12.76 14.08
N HIS A 137 -21.55 -11.44 14.31
CA HIS A 137 -20.85 -10.88 15.46
C HIS A 137 -21.37 -11.50 16.76
N GLY A 138 -20.44 -11.90 17.64
CA GLY A 138 -20.79 -12.46 18.94
C GLY A 138 -21.41 -13.87 18.91
N LEU A 139 -21.64 -14.46 17.73
CA LEU A 139 -22.08 -15.85 17.65
C LEU A 139 -20.94 -16.81 18.01
N ARG A 140 -21.32 -17.96 18.57
CA ARG A 140 -20.39 -19.07 18.75
C ARG A 140 -20.16 -19.77 17.42
N ARG A 141 -19.07 -20.54 17.35
CA ARG A 141 -18.66 -21.27 16.14
C ARG A 141 -19.81 -22.07 15.52
N ASP A 142 -20.49 -22.88 16.31
CA ASP A 142 -21.51 -23.80 15.80
C ASP A 142 -22.74 -23.04 15.30
N ASP A 143 -23.22 -22.07 16.08
CA ASP A 143 -24.33 -21.18 15.68
C ASP A 143 -24.01 -20.40 14.39
N ALA A 144 -22.78 -19.88 14.28
CA ALA A 144 -22.33 -19.15 13.09
C ALA A 144 -22.25 -20.04 11.85
N ARG A 145 -21.82 -21.30 12.02
CA ARG A 145 -21.74 -22.28 10.94
C ARG A 145 -23.13 -22.61 10.40
N ASP A 146 -24.08 -22.88 11.29
CA ASP A 146 -25.46 -23.18 10.92
C ASP A 146 -26.13 -21.97 10.25
N ALA A 147 -25.91 -20.77 10.80
CA ALA A 147 -26.41 -19.51 10.24
C ALA A 147 -25.90 -19.26 8.81
N ILE A 148 -24.60 -19.47 8.54
CA ILE A 148 -24.04 -19.35 7.18
C ILE A 148 -24.68 -20.35 6.23
N GLY A 149 -24.78 -21.61 6.65
CA GLY A 149 -25.37 -22.67 5.82
C GLY A 149 -26.80 -22.34 5.40
N ASP A 150 -27.62 -21.93 6.37
CA ASP A 150 -29.00 -21.52 6.13
C ASP A 150 -29.12 -20.26 5.29
N PHE A 151 -28.28 -19.25 5.56
CA PHE A 151 -28.26 -18.00 4.81
C PHE A 151 -27.93 -18.22 3.34
N LEU A 152 -26.84 -18.93 3.04
CA LEU A 152 -26.43 -19.19 1.66
C LEU A 152 -27.49 -20.00 0.90
N ARG A 153 -28.12 -20.99 1.55
CA ARG A 153 -29.22 -21.76 0.95
C ARG A 153 -30.40 -20.86 0.61
N LYS A 154 -30.82 -19.99 1.54
CA LYS A 154 -31.93 -19.04 1.32
C LYS A 154 -31.60 -18.04 0.21
N SER A 155 -30.38 -17.49 0.20
CA SER A 155 -29.90 -16.55 -0.81
C SER A 155 -29.84 -17.17 -2.20
N ALA A 156 -29.40 -18.44 -2.30
CA ALA A 156 -29.43 -19.20 -3.54
C ALA A 156 -30.86 -19.45 -4.04
N MET A 157 -31.79 -19.80 -3.14
CA MET A 157 -33.22 -19.97 -3.49
C MET A 157 -33.86 -18.67 -3.99
N ARG A 158 -33.47 -17.53 -3.42
CA ARG A 158 -33.88 -16.19 -3.86
C ARG A 158 -33.17 -15.71 -5.13
N ASN A 159 -32.25 -16.52 -5.66
CA ASN A 159 -31.44 -16.22 -6.84
C ASN A 159 -30.64 -14.91 -6.68
N TYR A 160 -30.17 -14.63 -5.47
CA TYR A 160 -29.24 -13.54 -5.22
C TYR A 160 -27.87 -13.87 -5.83
N ARG A 161 -27.23 -12.84 -6.35
CA ARG A 161 -25.93 -12.88 -7.01
C ARG A 161 -24.81 -12.54 -6.05
N CYS A 162 -25.04 -11.61 -5.13
CA CYS A 162 -24.03 -11.07 -4.24
C CYS A 162 -24.64 -10.81 -2.86
N VAL A 163 -23.94 -11.25 -1.81
CA VAL A 163 -24.35 -11.12 -0.41
C VAL A 163 -23.14 -10.73 0.45
N CYS A 164 -23.39 -10.14 1.62
CA CYS A 164 -22.36 -9.79 2.59
C CYS A 164 -22.41 -10.74 3.80
N VAL A 165 -21.24 -11.16 4.28
CA VAL A 165 -21.11 -11.94 5.52
C VAL A 165 -20.22 -11.16 6.48
N ILE A 166 -20.80 -10.68 7.57
CA ILE A 166 -20.16 -9.86 8.60
C ILE A 166 -19.76 -10.79 9.74
N HIS A 167 -18.47 -11.08 9.87
CA HIS A 167 -17.93 -11.90 10.97
C HIS A 167 -17.37 -11.05 12.13
N GLY A 168 -17.27 -9.74 11.92
CA GLY A 168 -16.71 -8.78 12.87
C GLY A 168 -15.18 -8.81 12.93
N ARG A 169 -14.59 -7.81 13.59
CA ARG A 169 -13.13 -7.60 13.64
C ARG A 169 -12.39 -8.46 14.67
N GLY A 170 -13.08 -9.29 15.45
CA GLY A 170 -12.47 -10.19 16.43
C GLY A 170 -12.20 -9.62 17.83
N PHE A 171 -12.47 -8.34 18.11
CA PHE A 171 -12.24 -7.72 19.43
C PHE A 171 -13.14 -8.22 20.58
N GLY A 172 -14.12 -9.09 20.29
CA GLY A 172 -15.16 -9.53 21.24
C GLY A 172 -14.88 -10.85 21.98
N SER A 173 -13.77 -11.55 21.68
CA SER A 173 -13.44 -12.83 22.34
C SER A 173 -12.61 -12.62 23.62
N ARG A 174 -12.83 -13.47 24.64
CA ARG A 174 -11.93 -13.57 25.80
C ARG A 174 -10.57 -14.09 25.32
N GLY A 175 -9.68 -13.18 24.94
CA GLY A 175 -8.39 -13.51 24.32
C GLY A 175 -8.05 -12.66 23.08
N GLN A 176 -8.96 -11.81 22.58
CA GLN A 176 -8.72 -10.93 21.42
C GLN A 176 -8.32 -11.65 20.13
N GLU A 177 -8.70 -12.93 19.99
CA GLU A 177 -8.38 -13.73 18.79
C GLU A 177 -9.60 -13.82 17.86
N PRO A 178 -9.46 -13.48 16.56
CA PRO A 178 -10.53 -13.54 15.56
C PRO A 178 -10.81 -14.98 15.12
N VAL A 179 -11.43 -15.77 15.99
CA VAL A 179 -11.71 -17.21 15.73
C VAL A 179 -12.63 -17.41 14.53
N LEU A 180 -13.59 -16.51 14.28
CA LEU A 180 -14.55 -16.65 13.20
C LEU A 180 -13.94 -16.31 11.82
N LYS A 181 -12.95 -15.42 11.72
CA LYS A 181 -12.41 -14.98 10.42
C LYS A 181 -11.93 -16.16 9.58
N SER A 182 -11.01 -16.98 10.12
CA SER A 182 -10.45 -18.13 9.40
C SER A 182 -11.49 -19.23 9.14
N MET A 183 -12.44 -19.42 10.07
CA MET A 183 -13.48 -20.43 9.95
C MET A 183 -14.50 -20.09 8.87
N VAL A 184 -14.95 -18.85 8.82
CA VAL A 184 -15.88 -18.36 7.79
C VAL A 184 -15.27 -18.54 6.41
N HIS A 185 -13.99 -18.20 6.21
CA HIS A 185 -13.29 -18.47 4.96
C HIS A 185 -13.35 -19.96 4.59
N SER A 186 -12.96 -20.84 5.51
CA SER A 186 -12.97 -22.28 5.28
C SER A 186 -14.36 -22.81 4.93
N TRP A 187 -15.41 -22.34 5.61
CA TRP A 187 -16.78 -22.77 5.35
C TRP A 187 -17.28 -22.26 4.00
N LEU A 188 -16.99 -21.01 3.62
CA LEU A 188 -17.39 -20.46 2.33
C LEU A 188 -16.76 -21.22 1.16
N VAL A 189 -15.49 -21.62 1.26
CA VAL A 189 -14.81 -22.45 0.24
C VAL A 189 -15.49 -23.81 0.04
N GLN A 190 -16.08 -24.38 1.10
CA GLN A 190 -16.75 -25.69 1.06
C GLN A 190 -18.16 -25.63 0.46
N LYS A 191 -18.72 -24.44 0.24
CA LYS A 191 -20.11 -24.27 -0.21
C LYS A 191 -20.17 -24.14 -1.73
N GLU A 192 -20.85 -25.09 -2.38
CA GLU A 192 -20.99 -25.13 -3.84
C GLU A 192 -21.70 -23.92 -4.45
N GLU A 193 -22.54 -23.24 -3.64
CA GLU A 193 -23.25 -22.02 -4.02
C GLU A 193 -22.29 -20.83 -4.17
N VAL A 194 -21.12 -20.86 -3.53
CA VAL A 194 -20.13 -19.78 -3.52
C VAL A 194 -19.18 -19.92 -4.71
N VAL A 195 -19.03 -18.83 -5.46
CA VAL A 195 -18.16 -18.76 -6.64
C VAL A 195 -16.85 -18.06 -6.30
N ALA A 196 -16.95 -16.94 -5.58
CA ALA A 196 -15.82 -16.14 -5.18
C ALA A 196 -16.20 -15.32 -3.94
N PHE A 197 -15.22 -14.89 -3.16
CA PHE A 197 -15.41 -13.88 -2.13
C PHE A 197 -14.18 -13.00 -2.00
N CYS A 198 -14.37 -11.78 -1.49
CA CYS A 198 -13.28 -10.88 -1.14
C CYS A 198 -13.62 -10.10 0.14
N GLN A 199 -12.60 -9.56 0.79
CA GLN A 199 -12.80 -8.59 1.86
C GLN A 199 -13.70 -7.43 1.38
N ALA A 200 -14.64 -7.04 2.24
CA ALA A 200 -15.51 -5.90 1.97
C ALA A 200 -14.72 -4.58 1.99
N ARG A 201 -15.25 -3.58 1.28
CA ARG A 201 -14.70 -2.23 1.31
C ARG A 201 -14.90 -1.60 2.68
N SER A 202 -14.14 -0.55 2.99
CA SER A 202 -14.28 0.18 4.27
C SER A 202 -15.70 0.68 4.54
N SER A 203 -16.47 1.01 3.50
CA SER A 203 -17.87 1.42 3.59
C SER A 203 -18.85 0.26 3.87
N GLU A 204 -18.43 -0.99 3.67
CA GLU A 204 -19.24 -2.21 3.71
C GLU A 204 -18.79 -3.17 4.84
N GLY A 205 -18.05 -2.66 5.82
CA GLY A 205 -17.58 -3.44 6.99
C GLY A 205 -16.08 -3.78 7.00
N GLY A 206 -15.36 -3.50 5.92
CA GLY A 206 -13.91 -3.63 5.85
C GLY A 206 -13.42 -5.04 6.20
N GLU A 207 -12.39 -5.12 7.05
CA GLU A 207 -11.80 -6.39 7.49
C GLU A 207 -12.77 -7.29 8.30
N GLY A 208 -13.89 -6.75 8.76
CA GLY A 208 -14.89 -7.51 9.52
C GLY A 208 -15.95 -8.17 8.65
N ALA A 209 -15.87 -8.04 7.33
CA ALA A 209 -16.90 -8.52 6.42
C ALA A 209 -16.34 -9.04 5.09
N LEU A 210 -17.08 -9.96 4.47
CA LEU A 210 -16.77 -10.55 3.19
C LEU A 210 -17.93 -10.33 2.21
N ILE A 211 -17.58 -9.89 1.00
CA ILE A 211 -18.50 -9.86 -0.13
C ILE A 211 -18.42 -11.21 -0.82
N VAL A 212 -19.55 -11.90 -0.92
CA VAL A 212 -19.66 -13.27 -1.42
C VAL A 212 -20.47 -13.28 -2.71
N LEU A 213 -19.86 -13.75 -3.78
CA LEU A 213 -20.50 -13.95 -5.07
C LEU A 213 -21.04 -15.36 -5.17
N LEU A 214 -22.32 -15.46 -5.51
CA LEU A 214 -23.05 -16.72 -5.61
C LEU A 214 -23.14 -17.22 -7.05
N ARG A 215 -23.39 -18.51 -7.22
CA ARG A 215 -23.50 -19.19 -8.54
C ARG A 215 -24.54 -18.57 -9.46
N ALA A 216 -25.59 -17.95 -8.93
CA ALA A 216 -26.56 -17.21 -9.72
C ALA A 216 -25.92 -16.07 -10.54
N ALA A 217 -24.77 -15.53 -10.11
CA ALA A 217 -24.07 -14.46 -10.82
C ALA A 217 -23.44 -14.90 -12.15
N LEU A 218 -23.14 -16.19 -12.30
CA LEU A 218 -22.59 -16.78 -13.52
C LEU A 218 -23.66 -17.07 -14.58
N LYS A 219 -24.94 -17.08 -14.19
CA LYS A 219 -26.03 -17.27 -15.14
C LYS A 219 -26.22 -15.97 -15.93
N PRO A 220 -26.37 -16.06 -17.27
CA PRO A 220 -26.72 -14.88 -18.06
C PRO A 220 -28.07 -14.32 -17.59
N VAL A 221 -28.16 -12.99 -17.53
CA VAL A 221 -29.43 -12.31 -17.29
C VAL A 221 -30.32 -12.61 -18.50
N ARG A 222 -31.44 -13.28 -18.27
CA ARG A 222 -32.46 -13.52 -19.30
C ARG A 222 -33.31 -12.28 -19.50
#